data_AF-A0A932BSR7-F1
#
_entry.id   AF-A0A932BSR7-F1
#
_cell.length_a   1.000
_cell.length_b   1.000
_cell.length_c   1.000
_cell.angle_alpha   90.00
_cell.angle_beta   90.00
_cell.angle_gamma   90.00
#
_symmetry.space_group_name_H-M   'P 1'
#
loop_
_entity.id
_entity.type
_entity.pdbx_description
1 polymer ?
#
loop_
_entity_poly.entity_id
_entity_poly.type
_entity_poly.pdbx_seq_one_letter_code
_entity_poly.pdbx_strand_id
1 'polypeptide(L)'
;MKKEIRHRLNGLEGMIHNLHHNSKLMQYMSFGLHKEPFNSSNNIGLYWIWGQIMSNQIMTFYKVMVKDEKYSFTKIINVAKEFKCDVNFELLEKKTKALKAEYDKTNFETVRSKYIAHQDLGVPETRTDLLTIISLTDKTIELFLLFSKEFKGRKIKLSNYIVDSLDKVFETIDEYEWIKAFFIAELIKGHHTVKLSRIKSVVREYQRDIIKKERKKRKGD
;
A
#
# COMPACT_ATOMS: atom_id res chain seq x y z
N MET A 1 -0.94 29.25 11.59
CA MET A 1 -1.93 28.52 10.74
C MET A 1 -3.34 28.71 11.28
N LYS A 2 -4.30 29.10 10.43
CA LYS A 2 -5.72 29.26 10.78
C LYS A 2 -6.37 27.90 11.13
N LYS A 3 -7.39 27.89 12.00
CA LYS A 3 -8.05 26.66 12.50
C LYS A 3 -8.64 25.81 11.37
N GLU A 4 -9.30 26.45 10.42
CA GLU A 4 -9.93 25.77 9.27
C GLU A 4 -8.88 25.07 8.38
N ILE A 5 -7.78 25.74 8.08
CA ILE A 5 -6.67 25.18 7.30
C ILE A 5 -6.04 23.99 8.02
N ARG A 6 -5.83 24.10 9.35
CA ARG A 6 -5.34 22.99 10.16
C ARG A 6 -6.28 21.78 10.08
N HIS A 7 -7.59 21.99 10.22
CA HIS A 7 -8.57 20.90 10.14
C HIS A 7 -8.51 20.18 8.79
N ARG A 8 -8.38 20.94 7.70
CA ARG A 8 -8.30 20.35 6.36
C ARG A 8 -6.99 19.61 6.11
N LEU A 9 -5.87 20.17 6.54
CA LEU A 9 -4.57 19.50 6.43
C LEU A 9 -4.52 18.22 7.26
N ASN A 10 -5.12 18.19 8.46
CA ASN A 10 -5.24 16.97 9.26
C ASN A 10 -6.13 15.90 8.58
N GLY A 11 -7.22 16.33 7.93
CA GLY A 11 -8.07 15.41 7.17
C GLY A 11 -7.34 14.83 5.95
N LEU A 12 -6.59 15.68 5.25
CA LEU A 12 -5.73 15.27 4.14
C LEU A 12 -4.62 14.33 4.63
N GLU A 13 -3.98 14.60 5.77
CA GLU A 13 -2.97 13.73 6.39
C GLU A 13 -3.46 12.28 6.53
N GLY A 14 -4.67 12.09 7.06
CA GLY A 14 -5.28 10.76 7.17
C GLY A 14 -5.43 10.05 5.81
N MET A 15 -5.79 10.79 4.76
CA MET A 15 -5.86 10.25 3.39
C MET A 15 -4.49 9.89 2.84
N ILE A 16 -3.46 10.69 3.13
CA ILE A 16 -2.08 10.42 2.72
C ILE A 16 -1.54 9.17 3.41
N HIS A 17 -1.81 8.99 4.70
CA HIS A 17 -1.49 7.74 5.40
C HIS A 17 -2.17 6.54 4.75
N ASN A 18 -3.45 6.66 4.40
CA ASN A 18 -4.17 5.59 3.70
C ASN A 18 -3.53 5.26 2.35
N LEU A 19 -3.22 6.26 1.52
CA LEU A 19 -2.54 6.07 0.23
C LEU A 19 -1.20 5.36 0.40
N HIS A 20 -0.39 5.79 1.37
CA HIS A 20 0.90 5.18 1.68
C HIS A 20 0.75 3.71 2.09
N HIS A 21 -0.11 3.41 3.06
CA HIS A 21 -0.28 2.06 3.57
C HIS A 21 -0.80 1.10 2.50
N ASN A 22 -1.83 1.50 1.76
CA ASN A 22 -2.40 0.68 0.69
C ASN A 22 -1.40 0.45 -0.44
N SER A 23 -0.65 1.47 -0.87
CA SER A 23 0.40 1.32 -1.88
C SER A 23 1.47 0.33 -1.44
N LYS A 24 1.92 0.42 -0.18
CA LYS A 24 2.90 -0.52 0.38
C LYS A 24 2.35 -1.94 0.52
N LEU A 25 1.09 -2.08 0.90
CA LEU A 25 0.44 -3.39 0.97
C LEU A 25 0.26 -4.01 -0.42
N MET A 26 -0.18 -3.25 -1.42
CA MET A 26 -0.26 -3.75 -2.80
C MET A 26 1.11 -4.14 -3.34
N GLN A 27 2.16 -3.37 -3.06
CA GLN A 27 3.55 -3.74 -3.38
C GLN A 27 3.94 -5.07 -2.72
N TYR A 28 3.68 -5.21 -1.42
CA TYR A 28 3.99 -6.44 -0.70
C TYR A 28 3.21 -7.63 -1.25
N MET A 29 1.90 -7.50 -1.49
CA MET A 29 1.08 -8.57 -2.06
C MET A 29 1.52 -8.98 -3.46
N SER A 30 2.02 -8.03 -4.26
CA SER A 30 2.40 -8.30 -5.65
C SER A 30 3.84 -8.81 -5.80
N PHE A 31 4.75 -8.41 -4.91
CA PHE A 31 6.18 -8.69 -5.03
C PHE A 31 6.80 -9.45 -3.84
N GLY A 32 6.23 -9.31 -2.64
CA GLY A 32 6.78 -9.86 -1.39
C GLY A 32 6.12 -11.17 -0.95
N LEU A 33 4.86 -11.40 -1.32
CA LEU A 33 4.06 -12.50 -0.78
C LEU A 33 4.36 -13.87 -1.42
N HIS A 34 5.00 -13.98 -2.59
CA HIS A 34 5.18 -15.30 -3.23
C HIS A 34 6.47 -15.51 -4.06
N LYS A 35 6.92 -16.78 -4.07
CA LYS A 35 7.83 -17.40 -5.06
C LYS A 35 7.11 -17.90 -6.33
N GLU A 36 5.78 -17.96 -6.31
CA GLU A 36 4.93 -18.31 -7.46
C GLU A 36 4.02 -17.12 -7.85
N PRO A 37 3.75 -16.89 -9.14
CA PRO A 37 2.94 -15.76 -9.58
C PRO A 37 1.50 -15.85 -9.07
N PHE A 38 1.02 -14.73 -8.52
CA PHE A 38 -0.34 -14.56 -8.04
C PHE A 38 -1.36 -14.74 -9.16
N ASN A 39 -2.36 -15.61 -8.97
CA ASN A 39 -3.52 -15.70 -9.87
C ASN A 39 -4.82 -15.96 -9.08
N SER A 40 -5.96 -15.65 -9.71
CA SER A 40 -7.31 -15.81 -9.14
C SER A 40 -7.67 -17.25 -8.76
N SER A 41 -6.93 -18.24 -9.29
CA SER A 41 -7.19 -19.66 -9.11
C SER A 41 -6.50 -20.23 -7.86
N ASN A 42 -5.43 -19.59 -7.37
CA ASN A 42 -4.60 -20.12 -6.28
C ASN A 42 -4.85 -19.43 -4.92
N ASN A 43 -5.40 -18.19 -4.90
CA ASN A 43 -5.65 -17.51 -3.63
C ASN A 43 -6.80 -16.46 -3.68
N ILE A 44 -8.05 -16.95 -3.67
CA ILE A 44 -9.28 -16.13 -3.73
C ILE A 44 -9.35 -15.08 -2.63
N GLY A 45 -8.93 -15.41 -1.40
CA GLY A 45 -8.94 -14.48 -0.27
C GLY A 45 -8.00 -13.30 -0.48
N LEU A 46 -6.76 -13.57 -0.91
CA LEU A 46 -5.81 -12.51 -1.25
C LEU A 46 -6.29 -11.70 -2.45
N TYR A 47 -6.95 -12.31 -3.43
CA TYR A 47 -7.47 -11.58 -4.60
C TYR A 47 -8.56 -10.60 -4.19
N TRP A 48 -9.46 -11.01 -3.31
CA TRP A 48 -10.47 -10.14 -2.73
C TRP A 48 -9.84 -8.98 -1.96
N ILE A 49 -8.86 -9.25 -1.08
CA ILE A 49 -8.14 -8.23 -0.31
C ILE A 49 -7.47 -7.22 -1.26
N TRP A 50 -6.77 -7.71 -2.28
CA TRP A 50 -6.10 -6.87 -3.27
C TRP A 50 -7.09 -5.95 -4.00
N GLY A 51 -8.23 -6.49 -4.44
CA GLY A 51 -9.30 -5.71 -5.09
C GLY A 51 -9.87 -4.62 -4.17
N GLN A 52 -10.05 -4.90 -2.88
CA GLN A 52 -10.51 -3.90 -1.90
C GLN A 52 -9.47 -2.79 -1.70
N ILE A 53 -8.19 -3.13 -1.59
CA ILE A 53 -7.12 -2.14 -1.41
C ILE A 53 -7.00 -1.25 -2.65
N MET A 54 -7.04 -1.83 -3.85
CA MET A 54 -7.01 -1.07 -5.10
C MET A 54 -8.20 -0.11 -5.20
N SER A 55 -9.40 -0.57 -4.86
CA SER A 55 -10.61 0.26 -4.83
C SER A 55 -10.47 1.44 -3.87
N ASN A 56 -10.00 1.18 -2.65
CA ASN A 56 -9.75 2.20 -1.64
C ASN A 56 -8.68 3.21 -2.10
N GLN A 57 -7.66 2.76 -2.82
CA GLN A 57 -6.63 3.62 -3.36
C GLN A 57 -7.19 4.59 -4.40
N ILE A 58 -7.95 4.07 -5.36
CA ILE A 58 -8.58 4.86 -6.43
C ILE A 58 -9.57 5.87 -5.85
N MET A 59 -10.38 5.46 -4.87
CA MET A 59 -11.31 6.34 -4.18
C MET A 59 -10.58 7.45 -3.42
N THR A 60 -9.45 7.13 -2.79
CA THR A 60 -8.67 8.12 -2.04
C THR A 60 -7.97 9.11 -2.98
N PHE A 61 -7.46 8.66 -4.13
CA PHE A 61 -6.95 9.56 -5.16
C PHE A 61 -8.01 10.57 -5.62
N TYR A 62 -9.23 10.11 -5.87
CA TYR A 62 -10.33 11.01 -6.22
C TYR A 62 -10.54 12.09 -5.15
N LYS A 63 -10.60 11.70 -3.86
CA LYS A 63 -10.80 12.63 -2.73
C LYS A 63 -9.72 13.70 -2.59
N VAL A 64 -8.47 13.39 -2.94
CA VAL A 64 -7.37 14.35 -2.83
C VAL A 64 -7.17 15.19 -4.10
N MET A 65 -7.57 14.69 -5.28
CA MET A 65 -7.35 15.35 -6.58
C MET A 65 -8.53 16.19 -7.08
N VAL A 66 -9.77 15.86 -6.72
CA VAL A 66 -10.94 16.54 -7.28
C VAL A 66 -11.27 17.82 -6.52
N LYS A 67 -11.46 18.91 -7.26
CA LYS A 67 -11.53 20.28 -6.75
C LYS A 67 -12.60 20.53 -5.69
N ASP A 68 -13.72 19.81 -5.76
CA ASP A 68 -14.89 20.04 -4.89
C ASP A 68 -14.83 19.21 -3.61
N GLU A 69 -13.87 18.27 -3.52
CA GLU A 69 -13.67 17.46 -2.33
C GLU A 69 -13.10 18.30 -1.19
N LYS A 70 -13.70 18.13 0.00
CA LYS A 70 -13.42 18.96 1.18
C LYS A 70 -11.93 19.02 1.54
N TYR A 71 -11.24 17.91 1.37
CA TYR A 71 -9.84 17.74 1.77
C TYR A 71 -8.86 17.79 0.59
N SER A 72 -9.33 18.10 -0.62
CA SER A 72 -8.47 18.18 -1.80
C SER A 72 -7.47 19.34 -1.71
N PHE A 73 -6.34 19.20 -2.40
CA PHE A 73 -5.32 20.24 -2.50
C PHE A 73 -5.90 21.56 -3.03
N THR A 74 -6.71 21.50 -4.09
CA THR A 74 -7.35 22.66 -4.70
C THR A 74 -8.31 23.35 -3.72
N LYS A 75 -9.12 22.59 -2.96
CA LYS A 75 -10.02 23.18 -1.98
C LYS A 75 -9.25 23.87 -0.85
N ILE A 76 -8.13 23.28 -0.40
CA ILE A 76 -7.27 23.88 0.62
C ILE A 76 -6.65 25.19 0.12
N ILE A 77 -6.17 25.25 -1.13
CA ILE A 77 -5.66 26.48 -1.76
C ILE A 77 -6.74 27.57 -1.76
N ASN A 78 -7.95 27.25 -2.24
CA ASN A 78 -9.04 28.21 -2.35
C ASN A 78 -9.42 28.80 -0.99
N VAL A 79 -9.60 27.93 0.02
CA VAL A 79 -9.89 28.36 1.39
C VAL A 79 -8.73 29.18 1.96
N ALA A 80 -7.48 28.79 1.70
CA ALA A 80 -6.32 29.56 2.17
C ALA A 80 -6.25 30.97 1.55
N LYS A 81 -6.66 31.14 0.28
CA LYS A 81 -6.80 32.45 -0.38
C LYS A 81 -7.89 33.29 0.27
N GLU A 82 -9.07 32.73 0.55
CA GLU A 82 -10.17 33.41 1.25
C GLU A 82 -9.71 33.93 2.63
N PHE A 83 -8.92 33.13 3.35
CA PHE A 83 -8.37 33.50 4.65
C PHE A 83 -7.09 34.36 4.57
N LYS A 84 -6.66 34.77 3.38
CA LYS A 84 -5.43 35.56 3.12
C LYS A 84 -4.21 34.98 3.85
N CYS A 85 -4.03 33.66 3.76
CA CYS A 85 -2.87 33.01 4.36
C CYS A 85 -1.58 33.44 3.64
N ASP A 86 -0.52 33.67 4.41
CA ASP A 86 0.81 33.97 3.89
C ASP A 86 1.53 32.66 3.52
N VAL A 87 1.39 32.24 2.25
CA VAL A 87 1.99 31.03 1.66
C VAL A 87 2.30 31.27 0.18
N ASN A 88 3.20 30.48 -0.39
CA ASN A 88 3.52 30.55 -1.82
C ASN A 88 2.43 29.89 -2.68
N PHE A 89 1.34 30.63 -2.96
CA PHE A 89 0.21 30.12 -3.75
C PHE A 89 0.61 29.70 -5.17
N GLU A 90 1.48 30.46 -5.84
CA GLU A 90 1.92 30.15 -7.20
C GLU A 90 2.59 28.77 -7.28
N LEU A 91 3.48 28.48 -6.31
CA LEU A 91 4.15 27.19 -6.21
C LEU A 91 3.14 26.06 -5.93
N LEU A 92 2.25 26.25 -4.96
CA LEU A 92 1.24 25.25 -4.59
C LEU A 92 0.31 24.94 -5.77
N GLU A 93 -0.21 25.96 -6.45
CA GLU A 93 -1.09 25.81 -7.62
C GLU A 93 -0.38 25.13 -8.78
N LYS A 94 0.86 25.53 -9.09
CA LYS A 94 1.66 24.91 -10.15
C LYS A 94 1.85 23.41 -9.90
N LYS A 95 2.22 23.03 -8.67
CA LYS A 95 2.46 21.63 -8.31
C LYS A 95 1.17 20.82 -8.25
N THR A 96 0.08 21.37 -7.71
CA THR A 96 -1.24 20.73 -7.72
C THR A 96 -1.75 20.51 -9.14
N LYS A 97 -1.60 21.50 -10.03
CA LYS A 97 -2.01 21.38 -11.44
C LYS A 97 -1.19 20.32 -12.19
N ALA A 98 0.13 20.27 -11.96
CA ALA A 98 0.99 19.25 -12.54
C ALA A 98 0.55 17.83 -12.11
N LEU A 99 0.30 17.62 -10.81
CA LEU A 99 -0.15 16.34 -10.30
C LEU A 99 -1.55 15.95 -10.81
N LYS A 100 -2.48 16.91 -10.89
CA LYS A 100 -3.81 16.68 -11.46
C LYS A 100 -3.73 16.29 -12.94
N ALA A 101 -2.85 16.92 -13.72
CA ALA A 101 -2.65 16.55 -15.12
C ALA A 101 -2.09 15.12 -15.30
N GLU A 102 -1.34 14.61 -14.32
CA GLU A 102 -0.94 13.20 -14.32
C GLU A 102 -2.10 12.27 -13.94
N TYR A 103 -2.87 12.62 -12.92
CA TYR A 103 -4.08 11.90 -12.54
C TYR A 103 -5.09 11.82 -13.70
N ASP A 104 -5.28 12.91 -14.45
CA ASP A 104 -6.23 12.97 -15.58
C ASP A 104 -5.82 12.09 -16.77
N LYS A 105 -4.54 11.72 -16.87
CA LYS A 105 -4.06 10.75 -17.87
C LYS A 105 -4.35 9.30 -17.47
N THR A 106 -4.73 9.07 -16.22
CA THR A 106 -5.07 7.73 -15.72
C THR A 106 -6.53 7.39 -16.03
N ASN A 107 -6.85 6.10 -16.05
CA ASN A 107 -8.22 5.61 -16.18
C ASN A 107 -8.97 5.55 -14.82
N PHE A 108 -8.43 6.15 -13.75
CA PHE A 108 -8.93 5.96 -12.39
C PHE A 108 -10.38 6.40 -12.20
N GLU A 109 -10.84 7.46 -12.86
CA GLU A 109 -12.25 7.89 -12.73
C GLU A 109 -13.22 6.89 -13.37
N THR A 110 -12.86 6.31 -14.52
CA THR A 110 -13.63 5.24 -15.17
C THR A 110 -13.65 3.99 -14.30
N VAL A 111 -12.51 3.61 -13.73
CA VAL A 111 -12.38 2.47 -12.81
C VAL A 111 -13.25 2.67 -11.57
N ARG A 112 -13.19 3.87 -10.97
CA ARG A 112 -13.99 4.26 -9.82
C ARG A 112 -15.49 4.16 -10.08
N SER A 113 -15.96 4.69 -11.21
CA SER A 113 -17.39 4.64 -11.57
C SER A 113 -17.89 3.20 -11.69
N LYS A 114 -17.05 2.28 -12.17
CA LYS A 114 -17.37 0.85 -12.22
C LYS A 114 -17.40 0.20 -10.84
N TYR A 115 -16.48 0.56 -9.95
CA TYR A 115 -16.48 0.09 -8.56
C TYR A 115 -17.69 0.58 -7.76
N ILE A 116 -18.09 1.85 -7.92
CA ILE A 116 -19.28 2.41 -7.26
C ILE A 116 -20.56 1.74 -7.80
N ALA A 117 -20.59 1.38 -9.08
CA ALA A 117 -21.77 0.80 -9.71
C ALA A 117 -22.02 -0.68 -9.37
N HIS A 118 -21.15 -1.35 -8.59
CA HIS A 118 -21.21 -2.80 -8.34
C HIS A 118 -21.33 -3.65 -9.64
N GLN A 119 -20.93 -3.10 -10.80
CA GLN A 119 -21.15 -3.76 -12.08
C GLN A 119 -20.04 -4.77 -12.36
N ASP A 120 -20.46 -6.04 -12.27
CA ASP A 120 -19.94 -7.24 -12.90
C ASP A 120 -18.44 -7.54 -12.82
N LEU A 121 -18.14 -8.71 -12.27
CA LEU A 121 -16.85 -9.42 -12.30
C LEU A 121 -16.32 -9.70 -13.72
N GLY A 122 -17.02 -9.27 -14.78
CA GLY A 122 -16.66 -9.43 -16.19
C GLY A 122 -16.12 -8.17 -16.86
N VAL A 123 -15.85 -7.09 -16.12
CA VAL A 123 -15.20 -5.91 -16.72
C VAL A 123 -13.78 -6.29 -17.14
N PRO A 124 -13.37 -6.02 -18.41
CA PRO A 124 -11.99 -6.23 -18.83
C PRO A 124 -11.07 -5.54 -17.85
N GLU A 125 -10.16 -6.34 -17.29
CA GLU A 125 -9.14 -5.99 -16.31
C GLU A 125 -8.67 -4.56 -16.61
N THR A 126 -9.11 -3.61 -15.79
CA THR A 126 -8.65 -2.23 -15.96
C THR A 126 -7.15 -2.29 -15.72
N ARG A 127 -6.38 -2.23 -16.81
CA ARG A 127 -4.91 -2.24 -16.85
C ARG A 127 -4.40 -0.96 -16.20
N THR A 128 -4.67 -0.84 -14.92
CA THR A 128 -4.19 0.22 -14.07
C THR A 128 -3.00 -0.40 -13.37
N ASP A 129 -1.82 -0.22 -13.96
CA ASP A 129 -0.63 -0.91 -13.46
C ASP A 129 -0.26 -0.40 -12.06
N LEU A 130 0.24 -1.32 -11.25
CA LEU A 130 0.65 -1.05 -9.87
C LEU A 130 1.73 0.05 -9.81
N LEU A 131 2.58 0.16 -10.83
CA LEU A 131 3.64 1.18 -10.90
C LEU A 131 3.08 2.60 -11.00
N THR A 132 1.99 2.79 -11.75
CA THR A 132 1.26 4.05 -11.87
C THR A 132 0.63 4.42 -10.54
N ILE A 133 0.04 3.45 -9.84
CA ILE A 133 -0.51 3.66 -8.49
C ILE A 133 0.59 4.10 -7.52
N ILE A 134 1.74 3.43 -7.52
CA ILE A 134 2.87 3.76 -6.65
C ILE A 134 3.39 5.16 -6.98
N SER A 135 3.67 5.42 -8.26
CA SER A 135 4.20 6.71 -8.71
C SER A 135 3.28 7.86 -8.34
N LEU A 136 1.97 7.71 -8.55
CA LEU A 136 1.01 8.76 -8.19
C LEU A 136 0.89 8.91 -6.67
N THR A 137 0.98 7.81 -5.91
CA THR A 137 1.02 7.85 -4.44
C THR A 137 2.19 8.68 -3.94
N ASP A 138 3.39 8.41 -4.45
CA ASP A 138 4.62 9.10 -4.03
C ASP A 138 4.54 10.59 -4.35
N LYS A 139 4.10 10.96 -5.56
CA LYS A 139 3.93 12.38 -5.94
C LYS A 139 2.84 13.08 -5.11
N THR A 140 1.81 12.35 -4.71
CA THR A 140 0.75 12.87 -3.82
C THR A 140 1.30 13.13 -2.42
N ILE A 141 2.12 12.23 -1.88
CA ILE A 141 2.84 12.40 -0.62
C ILE A 141 3.77 13.61 -0.69
N GLU A 142 4.57 13.74 -1.75
CA GLU A 142 5.48 14.87 -1.96
C GLU A 142 4.74 16.20 -1.98
N LEU A 143 3.61 16.27 -2.71
CA LEU A 143 2.77 17.47 -2.74
C LEU A 143 2.23 17.81 -1.35
N PHE A 144 1.79 16.81 -0.60
CA PHE A 144 1.33 17.03 0.76
C PHE A 144 2.41 17.48 1.73
N LEU A 145 3.64 16.95 1.60
CA LEU A 145 4.79 17.42 2.38
C LEU A 145 5.11 18.88 2.05
N LEU A 146 5.00 19.29 0.78
CA LEU A 146 5.12 20.68 0.37
C LEU A 146 4.04 21.55 1.03
N PHE A 147 2.77 21.15 0.97
CA PHE A 147 1.66 21.86 1.65
C PHE A 147 1.96 21.99 3.15
N SER A 148 2.32 20.90 3.80
CA SER A 148 2.64 20.89 5.23
C SER A 148 3.78 21.84 5.57
N LYS A 149 4.82 21.93 4.72
CA LYS A 149 5.92 22.87 4.89
C LYS A 149 5.45 24.33 4.74
N GLU A 150 4.74 24.65 3.65
CA GLU A 150 4.27 26.01 3.37
C GLU A 150 3.33 26.53 4.45
N PHE A 151 2.40 25.69 4.92
CA PHE A 151 1.46 26.07 5.99
C PHE A 151 2.07 26.02 7.41
N LYS A 152 3.38 25.79 7.54
CA LYS A 152 4.10 25.62 8.83
C LYS A 152 3.44 24.54 9.71
N GLY A 153 3.03 23.46 9.05
CA GLY A 153 2.48 22.24 9.65
C GLY A 153 3.54 21.43 10.40
N ARG A 154 3.08 20.38 11.08
CA ARG A 154 3.97 19.46 11.79
C ARG A 154 4.72 18.57 10.81
N LYS A 155 5.88 18.07 11.22
CA LYS A 155 6.60 17.03 10.48
C LYS A 155 5.79 15.73 10.55
N ILE A 156 5.56 15.14 9.39
CA ILE A 156 4.75 13.93 9.26
C ILE A 156 5.70 12.74 9.10
N LYS A 157 5.40 11.66 9.82
CA LYS A 157 6.17 10.40 9.74
C LYS A 157 5.25 9.33 9.18
N LEU A 158 5.50 8.92 7.95
CA LEU A 158 4.85 7.76 7.35
C LEU A 158 5.48 6.49 7.92
N SER A 159 4.64 5.54 8.33
CA SER A 159 5.05 4.27 8.93
C SER A 159 4.76 3.11 7.98
N ASN A 160 5.60 2.07 8.01
CA ASN A 160 5.36 0.82 7.30
C ASN A 160 4.82 -0.30 8.20
N TYR A 161 4.46 0.02 9.45
CA TYR A 161 4.06 -0.95 10.47
C TYR A 161 3.01 -1.98 9.98
N ILE A 162 2.04 -1.56 9.16
CA ILE A 162 1.02 -2.48 8.63
C ILE A 162 1.63 -3.56 7.73
N VAL A 163 2.59 -3.20 6.88
CA VAL A 163 3.32 -4.17 6.05
C VAL A 163 4.17 -5.05 6.94
N ASP A 164 4.99 -4.45 7.83
CA ASP A 164 5.84 -5.21 8.75
C ASP A 164 5.05 -6.22 9.61
N SER A 165 3.82 -5.88 9.98
CA SER A 165 2.91 -6.76 10.71
C SER A 165 2.36 -7.90 9.85
N LEU A 166 1.98 -7.61 8.59
CA LEU A 166 1.48 -8.63 7.67
C LEU A 166 2.58 -9.59 7.25
N ASP A 167 3.79 -9.10 7.00
CA ASP A 167 4.97 -9.90 6.70
C ASP A 167 5.18 -10.97 7.77
N LYS A 168 5.16 -10.56 9.05
CA LYS A 168 5.27 -11.49 10.19
C LYS A 168 4.16 -12.53 10.25
N VAL A 169 2.93 -12.15 9.92
CA VAL A 169 1.80 -13.09 9.89
C VAL A 169 2.02 -14.14 8.81
N PHE A 170 2.45 -13.74 7.61
CA PHE A 170 2.73 -14.70 6.53
C PHE A 170 3.94 -15.57 6.81
N GLU A 171 5.02 -15.02 7.38
CA GLU A 171 6.16 -15.81 7.87
C GLU A 171 5.70 -16.88 8.87
N THR A 172 4.81 -16.51 9.80
CA THR A 172 4.27 -17.45 10.80
C THR A 172 3.40 -18.54 10.15
N ILE A 173 2.59 -18.19 9.15
CA ILE A 173 1.77 -19.16 8.39
C ILE A 173 2.66 -20.13 7.61
N ASP A 174 3.68 -19.63 6.92
CA ASP A 174 4.64 -20.43 6.18
C ASP A 174 5.40 -21.40 7.10
N GLU A 175 5.81 -20.94 8.28
CA GLU A 175 6.39 -21.78 9.32
C GLU A 175 5.42 -22.88 9.77
N TYR A 176 4.15 -22.55 9.97
CA TYR A 176 3.13 -23.52 10.38
C TYR A 176 2.88 -24.60 9.31
N GLU A 177 2.67 -24.20 8.05
CA GLU A 177 2.44 -25.14 6.95
C GLU A 177 3.67 -26.03 6.71
N TRP A 178 4.87 -25.49 6.88
CA TRP A 178 6.10 -26.28 6.82
C TRP A 178 6.18 -27.32 7.96
N ILE A 179 5.86 -26.94 9.20
CA ILE A 179 5.81 -27.87 10.34
C ILE A 179 4.76 -28.97 10.09
N LYS A 180 3.58 -28.61 9.58
CA LYS A 180 2.52 -29.55 9.24
C LYS A 180 2.94 -30.52 8.13
N ALA A 181 3.56 -30.02 7.07
CA ALA A 181 4.11 -30.84 6.00
C ALA A 181 5.17 -31.83 6.52
N PHE A 182 6.02 -31.39 7.45
CA PHE A 182 6.99 -32.27 8.12
C PHE A 182 6.31 -33.41 8.90
N PHE A 183 5.25 -33.12 9.68
CA PHE A 183 4.49 -34.15 10.38
C PHE A 183 3.80 -35.13 9.41
N ILE A 184 3.20 -34.64 8.32
CA ILE A 184 2.61 -35.49 7.28
C ILE A 184 3.67 -36.41 6.66
N ALA A 185 4.86 -35.88 6.35
CA ALA A 185 5.95 -36.66 5.79
C ALA A 185 6.47 -37.75 6.76
N GLU A 186 6.56 -37.44 8.06
CA GLU A 186 6.93 -38.42 9.08
C GLU A 186 5.83 -39.50 9.25
N LEU A 187 4.56 -39.12 9.17
CA LEU A 187 3.43 -40.06 9.19
C LEU A 187 3.47 -41.02 7.99
N ILE A 188 3.73 -40.51 6.78
CA ILE A 188 3.89 -41.32 5.55
C ILE A 188 5.04 -42.33 5.69
N LYS A 189 6.12 -41.95 6.39
CA LYS A 189 7.26 -42.83 6.70
C LYS A 189 6.95 -43.87 7.80
N GLY A 190 5.73 -43.92 8.32
CA GLY A 190 5.31 -44.84 9.38
C GLY A 190 5.65 -44.37 10.80
N HIS A 191 6.09 -43.12 10.97
CA HIS A 191 6.35 -42.57 12.30
C HIS A 191 5.09 -41.91 12.86
N HIS A 192 4.43 -42.58 13.80
CA HIS A 192 3.22 -42.07 14.46
C HIS A 192 3.50 -41.11 15.63
N THR A 193 4.74 -41.04 16.09
CA THR A 193 5.19 -40.09 17.12
C THR A 193 6.50 -39.44 16.70
N VAL A 194 6.60 -38.12 16.91
CA VAL A 194 7.78 -37.34 16.59
C VAL A 194 8.23 -36.59 17.84
N LYS A 195 9.47 -36.82 18.27
CA LYS A 195 10.04 -36.10 19.42
C LYS A 195 10.24 -34.61 19.08
N LEU A 196 9.89 -33.75 20.03
CA LEU A 196 10.01 -32.29 19.90
C LEU A 196 11.47 -31.84 19.64
N SER A 197 12.45 -32.61 20.11
CA SER A 197 13.88 -32.39 19.82
C SER A 197 14.23 -32.56 18.34
N ARG A 198 13.58 -33.50 17.64
CA ARG A 198 13.77 -33.75 16.20
C ARG A 198 13.16 -32.62 15.36
N ILE A 199 12.01 -32.09 15.76
CA ILE A 199 11.44 -30.89 15.11
C ILE A 199 12.39 -29.71 15.27
N LYS A 200 12.90 -29.47 16.49
CA LYS A 200 13.85 -28.38 16.77
C LYS A 200 15.14 -28.51 15.98
N SER A 201 15.68 -29.72 15.75
CA SER A 201 16.90 -29.89 14.97
C SER A 201 16.68 -29.54 13.50
N VAL A 202 15.57 -29.99 12.91
CA VAL A 202 15.24 -29.73 11.50
C VAL A 202 14.95 -28.24 11.27
N VAL A 203 14.19 -27.58 12.17
CA VAL A 203 13.96 -26.13 12.11
C VAL A 203 15.29 -25.37 12.17
N ARG A 204 16.19 -25.73 13.09
CA ARG A 204 17.51 -25.09 13.23
C ARG A 204 18.43 -25.33 12.03
N GLU A 205 18.30 -26.46 11.37
CA GLU A 205 19.05 -26.77 10.14
C GLU A 205 18.53 -25.92 8.98
N TYR A 206 17.21 -25.86 8.80
CA TYR A 206 16.56 -25.02 7.80
C TYR A 206 16.87 -23.53 7.98
N GLN A 207 16.77 -23.00 9.21
CA GLN A 207 17.15 -21.62 9.52
C GLN A 207 18.62 -21.34 9.19
N ARG A 208 19.52 -22.29 9.47
CA ARG A 208 20.95 -22.16 9.09
C ARG A 208 21.15 -22.13 7.58
N ASP A 209 20.37 -22.89 6.83
CA ASP A 209 20.43 -22.92 5.37
C ASP A 209 19.86 -21.65 4.73
N ILE A 210 18.78 -21.07 5.29
CA ILE A 210 18.28 -19.75 4.88
C ILE A 210 19.36 -18.68 5.11
N ILE A 211 19.94 -18.61 6.30
CA ILE A 211 20.98 -17.63 6.64
C ILE A 211 22.20 -17.78 5.69
N LYS A 212 22.59 -19.01 5.34
CA LYS A 212 23.65 -19.26 4.36
C LYS A 212 23.27 -18.76 2.95
N LYS A 213 22.03 -18.98 2.51
CA LYS A 213 21.54 -18.51 1.19
C LYS A 213 21.47 -16.98 1.12
N GLU A 214 21.01 -16.31 2.17
CA GLU A 214 20.96 -14.85 2.25
C GLU A 214 22.37 -14.23 2.25
N ARG A 215 23.30 -14.83 3.00
CA ARG A 215 24.71 -14.40 2.99
C ARG A 215 25.39 -14.58 1.64
N LYS A 216 25.01 -15.60 0.86
CA LYS A 216 25.51 -15.77 -0.51
C LYS A 216 24.93 -14.73 -1.47
N LYS A 217 23.64 -14.39 -1.35
CA LYS A 217 23.01 -13.31 -2.14
C LYS A 217 23.69 -11.95 -1.90
N ARG A 218 23.99 -11.60 -0.65
CA ARG A 218 24.65 -10.33 -0.29
C ARG A 218 26.12 -10.23 -0.67
N LYS A 219 26.75 -11.31 -1.15
CA LYS A 219 28.15 -11.34 -1.58
C LYS A 219 28.30 -11.40 -3.11
N GLY A 220 27.18 -11.40 -3.84
CA GLY A 220 27.14 -11.42 -5.30
C GLY A 220 26.73 -10.09 -5.95
N ASP A 221 26.46 -9.08 -5.12
CA ASP A 221 26.43 -7.65 -5.49
C ASP A 221 27.76 -7.00 -5.09
#